data_AF-A0A7K1UIS0-F1
#
_entry.id   AF-A0A7K1UIS0-F1
#
_cell.length_a   1.000
_cell.length_b   1.000
_cell.length_c   1.000
_cell.angle_alpha   90.00
_cell.angle_beta   90.00
_cell.angle_gamma   90.00
#
_symmetry.space_group_name_H-M   'P 1'
#
loop_
_entity.id
_entity.type
_entity.pdbx_description
1 polymer ?
#
loop_
_entity_poly.entity_id
_entity_poly.type
_entity_poly.pdbx_seq_one_letter_code
_entity_poly.pdbx_strand_id
1 'polypeptide(L)'
;WRHPLAWQVTLYFGLQSTLFYTLLTWLPAIQTSHGIDEASAGMWLGLFQAVGVVASLIVGQVMQRTRDQRGVSAVVVGFMLVAVSGMMLLPGLMPVWALCAGISTGCSLLLGLTFISLRAGSSQQVGRLSGMVQSIGYLLAAVGPVLAGGLYQAVGSWTPVLWCMIAVAALQGIFGHFAGRSVQLP
;
A
#
# COMPACT_ATOMS: atom_id res chain seq x y z
N TRP A 1 21.34 4.83 1.98
CA TRP A 1 21.45 4.01 3.20
C TRP A 1 21.68 4.85 4.45
N ARG A 2 22.64 5.80 4.50
CA ARG A 2 22.86 6.62 5.71
C ARG A 2 21.91 7.81 5.88
N HIS A 3 21.26 8.27 4.81
CA HIS A 3 20.36 9.43 4.87
C HIS A 3 18.94 9.06 5.31
N PRO A 4 18.30 9.87 6.16
CA PRO A 4 16.94 9.62 6.64
C PRO A 4 15.90 9.63 5.52
N LEU A 5 16.10 10.47 4.49
CA LEU A 5 15.21 10.51 3.32
C LEU A 5 15.18 9.18 2.57
N ALA A 6 16.31 8.48 2.46
CA ALA A 6 16.35 7.17 1.81
C ALA A 6 15.49 6.15 2.60
N TRP A 7 15.58 6.16 3.93
CA TRP A 7 14.75 5.31 4.78
C TRP A 7 13.27 5.67 4.72
N GLN A 8 12.93 6.95 4.62
CA GLN A 8 11.53 7.39 4.45
C GLN A 8 10.91 6.80 3.18
N VAL A 9 11.64 6.83 2.06
CA VAL A 9 11.19 6.23 0.79
C VAL A 9 11.13 4.71 0.90
N THR A 10 12.14 4.07 1.49
CA THR A 10 12.18 2.61 1.67
C THR A 10 11.04 2.09 2.55
N LEU A 11 10.77 2.75 3.68
CA LEU A 11 9.71 2.35 4.60
C LEU A 11 8.33 2.62 3.98
N TYR A 12 8.15 3.75 3.29
CA TYR A 12 6.92 3.98 2.53
C TYR A 12 6.65 2.83 1.54
N PHE A 13 7.66 2.49 0.72
CA PHE A 13 7.52 1.43 -0.29
C PHE A 13 7.29 0.05 0.34
N GLY A 14 8.02 -0.27 1.40
CA GLY A 14 7.87 -1.54 2.12
C GLY A 14 6.49 -1.68 2.75
N LEU A 15 5.98 -0.64 3.41
CA LEU A 15 4.66 -0.67 4.06
C LEU A 15 3.52 -0.78 3.03
N GLN A 16 3.60 -0.02 1.93
CA GLN A 16 2.66 -0.16 0.81
C GLN A 16 2.69 -1.57 0.21
N SER A 17 3.89 -2.12 0.00
CA SER A 17 4.05 -3.48 -0.55
C SER A 17 3.49 -4.52 0.42
N THR A 18 3.72 -4.35 1.71
CA THR A 18 3.15 -5.21 2.77
C THR A 18 1.63 -5.25 2.69
N LEU A 19 0.97 -4.09 2.60
CA LEU A 19 -0.49 -4.01 2.46
C LEU A 19 -0.98 -4.67 1.16
N PHE A 20 -0.31 -4.39 0.05
CA PHE A 20 -0.65 -4.95 -1.26
C PHE A 20 -0.59 -6.48 -1.25
N TYR A 21 0.53 -7.08 -0.82
CA TYR A 21 0.65 -8.53 -0.81
C TYR A 21 -0.25 -9.19 0.23
N THR A 22 -0.46 -8.55 1.39
CA THR A 22 -1.39 -9.09 2.41
C THR A 22 -2.81 -9.14 1.87
N LEU A 23 -3.28 -8.07 1.22
CA LEU A 23 -4.58 -8.07 0.55
C LEU A 23 -4.60 -9.08 -0.61
N LEU A 24 -3.57 -9.13 -1.44
CA LEU A 24 -3.52 -10.07 -2.56
C LEU A 24 -3.68 -11.52 -2.09
N THR A 25 -3.03 -11.88 -0.98
CA THR A 25 -3.09 -13.24 -0.42
C THR A 25 -4.40 -13.52 0.31
N TRP A 26 -4.86 -12.59 1.16
CA TRP A 26 -5.89 -12.88 2.16
C TRP A 26 -7.23 -12.19 1.91
N LEU A 27 -7.33 -11.26 0.97
CA LEU A 27 -8.58 -10.58 0.68
C LEU A 27 -9.72 -11.56 0.38
N PRO A 28 -9.59 -12.59 -0.48
CA PRO A 28 -10.66 -13.57 -0.67
C PRO A 28 -11.06 -14.28 0.62
N ALA A 29 -10.10 -14.66 1.47
CA ALA A 29 -10.37 -15.34 2.74
C ALA A 29 -11.06 -14.43 3.77
N ILE A 30 -10.71 -13.15 3.80
CA ILE A 30 -11.41 -12.14 4.61
C ILE A 30 -12.86 -12.04 4.13
N GLN A 31 -13.08 -12.00 2.82
CA GLN A 31 -14.42 -11.90 2.24
C GLN A 31 -15.29 -13.12 2.52
N THR A 32 -14.75 -14.33 2.34
CA THR A 32 -15.47 -15.57 2.61
C THR A 32 -15.80 -15.74 4.09
N SER A 33 -14.96 -15.22 4.99
CA SER A 33 -15.28 -15.18 6.43
C SER A 33 -16.50 -14.32 6.77
N HIS A 34 -16.86 -13.38 5.88
CA HIS A 34 -18.07 -12.57 5.99
C HIS A 34 -19.27 -13.17 5.24
N GLY A 35 -19.18 -14.43 4.79
CA GLY A 35 -20.27 -15.14 4.11
C GLY A 35 -20.38 -14.87 2.61
N ILE A 36 -19.40 -14.20 2.00
CA ILE A 36 -19.33 -14.02 0.55
C ILE A 36 -18.89 -15.34 -0.10
N ASP A 37 -19.52 -15.75 -1.19
CA ASP A 37 -19.14 -16.96 -1.91
C ASP A 37 -17.76 -16.82 -2.58
N GLU A 38 -17.10 -17.95 -2.84
CA GLU A 38 -15.73 -17.96 -3.37
C GLU A 38 -15.61 -17.31 -4.76
N ALA A 39 -16.63 -17.45 -5.60
CA ALA A 39 -16.61 -16.88 -6.96
C ALA A 39 -16.68 -15.34 -6.90
N SER A 40 -17.57 -14.79 -6.08
CA SER A 40 -17.65 -13.36 -5.80
C SER A 40 -16.34 -12.86 -5.17
N ALA A 41 -15.79 -13.56 -4.17
CA ALA A 41 -14.55 -13.18 -3.51
C ALA A 41 -13.36 -13.08 -4.49
N GLY A 42 -13.25 -14.06 -5.41
CA GLY A 42 -12.28 -14.02 -6.50
C GLY A 42 -12.53 -12.87 -7.48
N MET A 43 -13.78 -12.59 -7.84
CA MET A 43 -14.15 -11.46 -8.70
C MET A 43 -13.77 -10.12 -8.08
N TRP A 44 -14.00 -9.93 -6.79
CA TRP A 44 -13.65 -8.70 -6.08
C TRP A 44 -12.14 -8.52 -5.91
N LEU A 45 -11.38 -9.62 -5.75
CA LEU A 45 -9.92 -9.57 -5.85
C LEU A 45 -9.47 -9.14 -7.26
N GLY A 46 -10.11 -9.66 -8.31
CA GLY A 46 -9.87 -9.24 -9.69
C GLY A 46 -10.17 -7.75 -9.91
N LEU A 47 -11.28 -7.25 -9.37
CA LEU A 47 -11.65 -5.83 -9.39
C LEU A 47 -10.59 -4.97 -8.70
N PHE A 48 -10.15 -5.38 -7.51
CA PHE A 48 -9.06 -4.73 -6.76
C PHE A 48 -7.81 -4.54 -7.63
N GLN A 49 -7.39 -5.59 -8.36
CA GLN A 49 -6.21 -5.51 -9.24
C GLN A 49 -6.45 -4.62 -10.46
N ALA A 50 -7.58 -4.80 -11.15
CA ALA A 50 -7.91 -4.02 -12.34
C ALA A 50 -7.98 -2.52 -12.04
N VAL A 51 -8.66 -2.16 -10.94
CA VAL A 51 -8.75 -0.78 -10.47
C VAL A 51 -7.36 -0.25 -10.08
N GLY A 52 -6.53 -1.06 -9.42
CA GLY A 52 -5.16 -0.66 -9.08
C GLY A 52 -4.32 -0.27 -10.29
N VAL A 53 -4.41 -1.02 -11.38
CA VAL A 53 -3.75 -0.68 -12.65
C VAL A 53 -4.24 0.67 -13.17
N VAL A 54 -5.56 0.86 -13.29
CA VAL A 54 -6.15 2.12 -13.79
C VAL A 54 -5.78 3.31 -12.91
N ALA A 55 -5.87 3.14 -11.59
CA ALA A 55 -5.55 4.18 -10.61
C ALA A 55 -4.07 4.60 -10.68
N SER A 56 -3.16 3.65 -10.89
CA SER A 56 -1.74 3.95 -11.08
C SER A 56 -1.52 4.85 -12.30
N LEU A 57 -2.19 4.60 -13.43
CA LEU A 57 -2.06 5.44 -14.63
C LEU A 57 -2.55 6.88 -14.37
N ILE A 58 -3.68 7.02 -13.65
CA ILE A 58 -4.26 8.31 -13.31
C ILE A 58 -3.35 9.10 -12.37
N VAL A 59 -2.85 8.48 -11.29
CA VAL A 59 -2.01 9.19 -10.32
C VAL A 59 -0.71 9.66 -10.96
N GLY A 60 -0.14 8.91 -11.92
CA GLY A 60 1.06 9.33 -12.66
C GLY A 60 0.91 10.70 -13.32
N GLN A 61 -0.25 11.00 -13.91
CA GLN A 61 -0.54 12.31 -14.50
C GLN A 61 -0.69 13.41 -13.44
N VAL A 62 -1.31 13.09 -12.30
CA VAL A 62 -1.46 14.02 -11.17
C VAL A 62 -0.09 14.38 -10.57
N MET A 63 0.79 13.40 -10.45
CA MET A 63 2.14 13.57 -9.90
C MET A 63 3.02 14.50 -10.76
N GLN A 64 2.87 14.45 -12.09
CA GLN A 64 3.60 15.36 -12.98
C GLN A 64 3.21 16.83 -12.80
N ARG A 65 1.98 17.11 -12.33
CA ARG A 65 1.46 18.47 -12.14
C ARG A 65 1.65 19.00 -10.73
N THR A 66 2.10 18.18 -9.78
CA THR A 66 2.21 18.52 -8.36
C THR A 66 3.68 18.57 -7.93
N ARG A 67 4.12 19.68 -7.32
CA ARG A 67 5.49 19.81 -6.81
C ARG A 67 5.69 19.10 -5.47
N ASP A 68 4.69 19.15 -4.59
CA ASP A 68 4.70 18.44 -3.30
C ASP A 68 3.71 17.26 -3.36
N GLN A 69 4.21 16.08 -3.01
CA GLN A 69 3.48 14.81 -3.12
C GLN A 69 2.80 14.39 -1.81
N ARG A 70 2.94 15.17 -0.73
CA ARG A 70 2.32 14.89 0.58
C ARG A 70 0.80 14.76 0.49
N GLY A 71 0.16 15.69 -0.22
CA GLY A 71 -1.30 15.71 -0.37
C GLY A 71 -1.80 14.48 -1.12
N VAL A 72 -1.13 14.14 -2.23
CA VAL A 72 -1.44 12.94 -3.02
C VAL A 72 -1.26 11.68 -2.16
N SER A 73 -0.14 11.57 -1.44
CA SER A 73 0.11 10.44 -0.54
C SER A 73 -0.94 10.32 0.57
N ALA A 74 -1.40 11.44 1.14
CA ALA A 74 -2.41 11.43 2.21
C ALA A 74 -3.78 10.95 1.69
N VAL A 75 -4.20 11.41 0.51
CA VAL A 75 -5.44 10.95 -0.14
C VAL A 75 -5.38 9.46 -0.43
N VAL A 76 -4.28 8.98 -1.00
CA VAL A 76 -4.08 7.58 -1.35
C VAL A 76 -4.15 6.70 -0.09
N VAL A 77 -3.45 7.05 0.98
CA VAL A 77 -3.53 6.32 2.25
C VAL A 77 -4.92 6.41 2.88
N GLY A 78 -5.62 7.53 2.71
CA GLY A 78 -7.02 7.68 3.12
C GLY A 78 -7.93 6.62 2.50
N PHE A 79 -7.75 6.32 1.20
CA PHE A 79 -8.49 5.24 0.55
C PHE A 79 -8.22 3.86 1.18
N MET A 80 -6.97 3.56 1.58
CA MET A 80 -6.67 2.30 2.29
C MET A 80 -7.36 2.25 3.66
N LEU A 81 -7.27 3.33 4.44
CA LEU A 81 -7.88 3.39 5.76
C LEU A 81 -9.40 3.23 5.68
N VAL A 82 -10.04 3.88 4.71
CA VAL A 82 -11.47 3.72 4.42
C VAL A 82 -11.79 2.29 3.98
N ALA A 83 -10.99 1.70 3.09
CA ALA A 83 -11.20 0.33 2.63
C ALA A 83 -11.17 -0.68 3.78
N VAL A 84 -10.10 -0.67 4.59
CA VAL A 84 -9.92 -1.64 5.68
C VAL A 84 -10.97 -1.41 6.78
N SER A 85 -11.26 -0.16 7.14
CA SER A 85 -12.31 0.15 8.11
C SER A 85 -13.70 -0.24 7.60
N GLY A 86 -13.96 -0.03 6.31
CA GLY A 86 -15.20 -0.42 5.65
C GLY A 86 -15.40 -1.94 5.65
N MET A 87 -14.34 -2.72 5.39
CA MET A 87 -14.39 -4.19 5.50
C MET A 87 -14.80 -4.65 6.90
N MET A 88 -14.36 -3.94 7.95
CA MET A 88 -14.70 -4.26 9.34
C MET A 88 -16.14 -3.86 9.72
N LEU A 89 -16.57 -2.67 9.31
CA LEU A 89 -17.81 -2.06 9.79
C LEU A 89 -19.02 -2.35 8.89
N LEU A 90 -18.79 -2.51 7.58
CA LEU A 90 -19.83 -2.62 6.55
C LEU A 90 -19.46 -3.73 5.54
N PRO A 91 -19.36 -5.00 5.95
CA PRO A 91 -18.93 -6.10 5.07
C PRO A 91 -19.86 -6.33 3.88
N GLY A 92 -21.12 -5.88 3.96
CA GLY A 92 -22.08 -5.94 2.83
C GLY A 92 -21.71 -5.08 1.62
N LEU A 93 -20.74 -4.16 1.74
CA LEU A 93 -20.26 -3.29 0.65
C LEU A 93 -18.86 -3.69 0.16
N MET A 94 -18.51 -4.97 0.24
CA MET A 94 -17.20 -5.49 -0.14
C MET A 94 -16.66 -5.04 -1.52
N PRO A 95 -17.47 -4.93 -2.59
CA PRO A 95 -16.99 -4.43 -3.88
C PRO A 95 -16.44 -3.00 -3.79
N VAL A 96 -17.06 -2.15 -2.96
CA VAL A 96 -16.63 -0.76 -2.75
C VAL A 96 -15.28 -0.74 -2.03
N TRP A 97 -15.10 -1.59 -1.02
CA TRP A 97 -13.84 -1.67 -0.28
C TRP A 97 -12.71 -2.26 -1.11
N ALA A 98 -13.00 -3.25 -1.96
CA ALA A 98 -12.04 -3.77 -2.94
C ALA A 98 -11.61 -2.67 -3.93
N LEU A 99 -12.55 -1.84 -4.40
CA LEU A 99 -12.26 -0.70 -5.26
C LEU A 99 -11.39 0.35 -4.54
N CYS A 100 -11.74 0.74 -3.32
CA CYS A 100 -10.94 1.69 -2.52
C CYS A 100 -9.53 1.16 -2.24
N ALA A 101 -9.41 -0.12 -1.86
CA ALA A 101 -8.13 -0.77 -1.63
C ALA A 101 -7.29 -0.80 -2.93
N GLY A 102 -7.91 -1.10 -4.07
CA GLY A 102 -7.26 -1.12 -5.37
C GLY A 102 -6.73 0.26 -5.78
N ILE A 103 -7.55 1.30 -5.64
CA ILE A 103 -7.13 2.69 -5.86
C ILE A 103 -5.91 3.00 -5.00
N SER A 104 -5.96 2.66 -3.71
CA SER A 104 -4.86 2.95 -2.80
C SER A 104 -3.57 2.21 -3.18
N THR A 105 -3.61 0.89 -3.36
CA THR A 105 -2.41 0.09 -3.60
C THR A 105 -1.76 0.43 -4.94
N GLY A 106 -2.57 0.59 -6.00
CA GLY A 106 -2.11 0.99 -7.32
C GLY A 106 -1.43 2.36 -7.32
N CYS A 107 -2.06 3.36 -6.68
CA CYS A 107 -1.46 4.68 -6.57
C CYS A 107 -0.20 4.68 -5.70
N SER A 108 -0.23 3.93 -4.58
CA SER A 108 0.86 3.90 -3.61
C SER A 108 2.13 3.33 -4.21
N LEU A 109 2.02 2.27 -5.03
CA LEU A 109 3.15 1.66 -5.73
C LEU A 109 3.84 2.67 -6.65
N LEU A 110 3.08 3.38 -7.49
CA LEU A 110 3.65 4.37 -8.39
C LEU A 110 4.27 5.54 -7.64
N LEU A 111 3.63 6.02 -6.56
CA LEU A 111 4.19 7.03 -5.67
C LEU A 111 5.55 6.59 -5.12
N GLY A 112 5.66 5.33 -4.67
CA GLY A 112 6.89 4.78 -4.11
C GLY A 112 8.01 4.72 -5.15
N LEU A 113 7.71 4.24 -6.36
CA LEU A 113 8.67 4.22 -7.47
C LEU A 113 9.09 5.63 -7.88
N THR A 114 8.16 6.59 -7.87
CA THR A 114 8.43 7.97 -8.24
C THR A 114 9.21 8.71 -7.15
N PHE A 115 9.05 8.37 -5.88
CA PHE A 115 9.90 8.91 -4.82
C PHE A 115 11.36 8.50 -5.00
N ILE A 116 11.66 7.32 -5.55
CA ILE A 116 13.03 6.93 -5.85
C ILE A 116 13.68 7.91 -6.85
N SER A 117 12.95 8.27 -7.91
CA SER A 117 13.47 9.19 -8.93
C SER A 117 13.49 10.64 -8.46
N LEU A 118 12.44 11.12 -7.79
CA LEU A 118 12.32 12.50 -7.33
C LEU A 118 13.29 12.86 -6.19
N ARG A 119 13.70 11.88 -5.37
CA ARG A 119 14.58 12.09 -4.21
C ARG A 119 16.04 11.82 -4.48
N ALA A 120 16.38 11.24 -5.63
CA ALA A 120 17.75 11.12 -6.08
C ALA A 120 18.15 12.33 -6.94
N GLY A 121 19.32 12.92 -6.68
CA GLY A 121 19.89 14.01 -7.47
C GLY A 121 20.74 13.55 -8.66
N SER A 122 21.06 12.25 -8.76
CA SER A 122 21.82 11.68 -9.87
C SER A 122 21.39 10.25 -10.23
N SER A 123 21.71 9.82 -11.45
CA SER A 123 21.42 8.44 -11.93
C SER A 123 22.06 7.37 -11.04
N GLN A 124 23.26 7.63 -10.51
CA GLN A 124 23.93 6.72 -9.58
C GLN A 124 23.18 6.62 -8.24
N GLN A 125 22.63 7.74 -7.75
CA GLN A 125 21.80 7.74 -6.54
C GLN A 125 20.48 7.01 -6.77
N VAL A 126 19.84 7.16 -7.94
CA VAL A 126 18.64 6.39 -8.31
C VAL A 126 18.91 4.90 -8.21
N GLY A 127 20.00 4.40 -8.79
CA GLY A 127 20.36 2.99 -8.74
C GLY A 127 20.56 2.47 -7.31
N ARG A 128 21.30 3.23 -6.48
CA ARG A 128 21.56 2.87 -5.07
C ARG A 128 20.29 2.91 -4.21
N LEU A 129 19.43 3.92 -4.41
CA LEU A 129 18.18 4.06 -3.67
C LEU A 129 17.19 2.99 -4.10
N SER A 130 17.07 2.71 -5.40
CA SER A 130 16.23 1.64 -5.94
C SER A 130 16.62 0.28 -5.36
N GLY A 131 17.92 -0.05 -5.36
CA GLY A 131 18.40 -1.30 -4.78
C GLY A 131 18.04 -1.43 -3.29
N MET A 132 18.20 -0.36 -2.51
CA MET A 132 17.82 -0.34 -1.10
C MET A 132 16.31 -0.52 -0.91
N VAL A 133 15.51 0.27 -1.64
CA VAL A 133 14.05 0.28 -1.56
C VAL A 133 13.46 -1.06 -1.94
N GLN A 134 13.92 -1.66 -3.04
CA GLN A 134 13.43 -2.97 -3.48
C GLN A 134 13.86 -4.08 -2.52
N SER A 135 15.13 -4.12 -2.11
CA SER A 135 15.63 -5.19 -1.23
C SER A 135 14.92 -5.16 0.13
N ILE A 136 14.97 -4.03 0.84
CA ILE A 136 14.39 -3.92 2.18
C ILE A 136 12.87 -3.89 2.10
N GLY A 137 12.31 -3.23 1.09
CA GLY A 137 10.86 -3.10 0.93
C GLY A 137 10.18 -4.44 0.69
N TYR A 138 10.73 -5.29 -0.19
CA TYR A 138 10.16 -6.63 -0.41
C TYR A 138 10.44 -7.60 0.74
N LEU A 139 11.57 -7.47 1.45
CA LEU A 139 11.80 -8.20 2.70
C LEU A 139 10.72 -7.87 3.74
N LEU A 140 10.40 -6.59 3.91
CA LEU A 140 9.30 -6.17 4.78
C LEU A 140 7.95 -6.70 4.28
N ALA A 141 7.73 -6.64 2.96
CA ALA A 141 6.49 -7.09 2.35
C ALA A 141 6.20 -8.58 2.57
N ALA A 142 7.23 -9.42 2.53
CA ALA A 142 7.10 -10.86 2.78
C ALA A 142 6.58 -11.18 4.19
N VAL A 143 6.84 -10.31 5.17
CA VAL A 143 6.40 -10.49 6.55
C VAL A 143 4.88 -10.32 6.68
N GLY A 144 4.26 -9.46 5.87
CA GLY A 144 2.83 -9.12 5.96
C GLY A 144 1.89 -10.34 5.88
N PRO A 145 1.89 -11.08 4.75
CA PRO A 145 1.03 -12.24 4.59
C PRO A 145 1.28 -13.33 5.63
N VAL A 146 2.54 -13.55 6.02
CA VAL A 146 2.93 -14.57 7.02
C VAL A 146 2.37 -14.22 8.40
N LEU A 147 2.54 -12.97 8.84
CA LEU A 147 1.97 -12.50 10.10
C LEU A 147 0.44 -12.54 10.08
N ALA A 148 -0.18 -12.12 8.98
CA ALA A 148 -1.63 -12.16 8.83
C ALA A 148 -2.18 -13.59 8.96
N GLY A 149 -1.56 -14.56 8.27
CA GLY A 149 -1.94 -15.97 8.37
C GLY A 149 -1.73 -16.54 9.78
N GLY A 150 -0.61 -16.22 10.42
CA GLY A 150 -0.34 -16.65 11.80
C GLY A 150 -1.31 -16.07 12.83
N LEU A 151 -1.65 -14.79 12.71
CA LEU A 151 -2.65 -14.12 13.55
C LEU A 151 -4.03 -14.76 13.37
N TYR A 152 -4.43 -15.03 12.13
CA TYR A 152 -5.69 -15.70 11.84
C TYR A 152 -5.72 -17.11 12.43
N GLN A 153 -4.65 -17.90 12.28
CA GLN A 153 -4.57 -19.25 12.86
C GLN A 153 -4.65 -19.24 14.39
N ALA A 154 -4.05 -18.24 15.05
CA ALA A 154 -4.04 -18.14 16.52
C ALA A 154 -5.38 -17.67 17.09
N VAL A 155 -6.08 -16.75 16.40
CA VAL A 155 -7.29 -16.09 16.92
C VAL A 155 -8.59 -16.65 16.31
N GLY A 156 -8.51 -17.24 15.11
CA GLY A 156 -9.68 -17.69 14.35
C GLY A 156 -10.51 -16.56 13.73
N SER A 157 -9.97 -15.33 13.69
CA SER A 157 -10.67 -14.14 13.18
C SER A 157 -9.71 -13.22 12.42
N TRP A 158 -10.23 -12.54 11.39
CA TRP A 158 -9.50 -11.54 10.61
C TRP A 158 -9.44 -10.17 11.29
N THR A 159 -10.23 -9.93 12.35
CA THR A 159 -10.28 -8.62 13.03
C THR A 159 -8.91 -8.10 13.48
N PRO A 160 -8.01 -8.90 14.10
CA PRO A 160 -6.67 -8.44 14.47
C PRO A 160 -5.82 -8.07 13.24
N VAL A 161 -5.95 -8.84 12.15
CA VAL A 161 -5.24 -8.58 10.89
C VAL A 161 -5.66 -7.23 10.31
N LEU A 162 -6.97 -6.95 10.29
CA LEU A 162 -7.51 -5.68 9.80
C LEU A 162 -7.03 -4.48 10.64
N TRP A 163 -6.95 -4.62 11.98
CA TRP A 163 -6.35 -3.61 12.84
C TRP A 163 -4.85 -3.40 12.56
N CYS A 164 -4.09 -4.47 12.35
CA CYS A 164 -2.69 -4.38 11.94
C CYS A 164 -2.55 -3.64 10.60
N MET A 165 -3.43 -3.92 9.64
CA MET A 165 -3.43 -3.23 8.34
C MET A 165 -3.74 -1.73 8.48
N ILE A 166 -4.66 -1.34 9.37
CA ILE A 166 -4.91 0.08 9.69
C ILE A 166 -3.63 0.73 10.25
N ALA A 167 -2.95 0.06 11.18
CA ALA A 167 -1.70 0.57 11.75
C ALA A 167 -0.59 0.71 10.69
N VAL A 168 -0.43 -0.29 9.82
CA VAL A 168 0.54 -0.26 8.71
C VAL A 168 0.20 0.86 7.72
N ALA A 169 -1.08 1.07 7.38
CA ALA A 169 -1.52 2.15 6.51
C ALA A 169 -1.26 3.53 7.14
N ALA A 170 -1.51 3.69 8.44
CA ALA A 170 -1.19 4.93 9.16
C ALA A 170 0.32 5.21 9.13
N LEU A 171 1.16 4.21 9.39
CA LEU A 171 2.62 4.32 9.27
C LEU A 171 3.05 4.65 7.84
N GLN A 172 2.43 4.03 6.83
CA GLN A 172 2.67 4.37 5.42
C GLN A 172 2.36 5.84 5.17
N GLY A 173 1.25 6.37 5.71
CA GLY A 173 0.90 7.80 5.61
C GLY A 173 1.94 8.73 6.22
N ILE A 174 2.48 8.37 7.39
CA ILE A 174 3.55 9.14 8.05
C ILE A 174 4.80 9.17 7.17
N PHE A 175 5.27 8.02 6.70
CA PHE A 175 6.45 7.97 5.82
C PHE A 175 6.20 8.62 4.45
N GLY A 176 4.98 8.52 3.94
CA GLY A 176 4.55 9.19 2.71
C GLY A 176 4.55 10.71 2.84
N HIS A 177 4.15 11.25 4.01
CA HIS A 177 4.28 12.67 4.30
C HIS A 177 5.75 13.12 4.31
N PHE A 178 6.66 12.33 4.90
CA PHE A 178 8.07 12.70 4.94
C PHE A 178 8.81 12.48 3.62
N ALA A 179 8.46 11.45 2.85
CA ALA A 179 9.04 11.16 1.54
C ALA A 179 8.45 12.06 0.44
N GLY A 180 7.22 12.54 0.61
CA GLY A 180 6.52 13.40 -0.36
C GLY A 180 7.07 14.82 -0.46
N ARG A 181 7.90 15.25 0.51
CA ARG A 181 8.53 16.57 0.57
C ARG A 181 9.42 16.83 -0.64
N SER A 182 9.34 18.01 -1.26
CA SER A 182 10.18 18.40 -2.40
C SER A 182 11.64 18.67 -2.03
N VAL A 183 12.35 17.63 -1.57
CA VAL A 183 13.78 17.63 -1.21
C VAL A 183 14.50 16.49 -1.93
N GLN A 184 15.81 16.58 -2.08
CA GLN A 184 16.65 15.54 -2.68
C GLN A 184 17.72 15.07 -1.69
N LEU A 185 18.27 13.89 -1.94
CA LEU A 185 19.48 13.42 -1.27
C LEU A 185 20.65 14.36 -1.63
N PRO A 186 21.52 14.67 -0.65
CA PRO A 186 22.72 15.47 -0.88
C PRO A 186 23.73 14.74 -1.78
#